data_AF-A0A954LLJ5-F1
#
_entry.id   AF-A0A954LLJ5-F1
#
_cell.length_a   1.000
_cell.length_b   1.000
_cell.length_c   1.000
_cell.angle_alpha   90.00
_cell.angle_beta   90.00
_cell.angle_gamma   90.00
#
_symmetry.space_group_name_H-M   'P 1'
#
loop_
_entity.id
_entity.type
_entity.pdbx_description
1 polymer ?
#
loop_
_entity_poly.entity_id
_entity_poly.type
_entity_poly.pdbx_seq_one_letter_code
_entity_poly.pdbx_strand_id
1 'polypeptide(L)'
;RQLDYFKIQFGVLTLDGQLKYVWNFSQTKPDTRSVNTGKDEKRLYMTWQGGGRKAADVKLFQKAGIDASRGTIFHFYPANVEQQLAQLELGYRNEPVEQIRRTYFVVQSEDDGYKFVVTRQTYFR
;
A
#
# COMPACT_ATOMS: atom_id res chain seq x y z
N ARG A 1 2.39 -6.28 -11.14
CA ARG A 1 1.98 -7.69 -10.95
C ARG A 1 1.49 -7.93 -9.52
N GLN A 2 2.35 -7.97 -8.50
CA GLN A 2 1.92 -8.12 -7.09
C GLN A 2 0.85 -7.09 -6.67
N LEU A 3 1.10 -5.81 -6.96
CA LEU A 3 0.16 -4.73 -6.67
C LEU A 3 -1.22 -4.95 -7.32
N ASP A 4 -1.23 -5.44 -8.56
CA ASP A 4 -2.45 -5.67 -9.34
C ASP A 4 -3.20 -6.93 -8.89
N TYR A 5 -2.47 -7.92 -8.37
CA TYR A 5 -3.04 -9.12 -7.77
C TYR A 5 -3.84 -8.77 -6.52
N PHE A 6 -3.23 -8.00 -5.62
CA PHE A 6 -3.90 -7.53 -4.39
C PHE A 6 -4.83 -6.33 -4.60
N LYS A 7 -4.98 -5.85 -5.84
CA LYS A 7 -5.77 -4.65 -6.16
C LYS A 7 -5.37 -3.41 -5.33
N ILE A 8 -4.09 -3.33 -4.97
CA ILE A 8 -3.53 -2.20 -4.23
C ILE A 8 -3.51 -0.99 -5.17
N GLN A 9 -4.03 0.13 -4.68
CA GLN A 9 -4.02 1.39 -5.41
C GLN A 9 -3.01 2.33 -4.79
N PHE A 10 -2.28 3.06 -5.61
CA PHE A 10 -1.39 4.10 -5.11
C PHE A 10 -2.11 5.43 -5.14
N GLY A 11 -1.94 6.24 -4.11
CA GLY A 11 -2.37 7.62 -4.04
C GLY A 11 -1.18 8.55 -3.93
N VAL A 12 -1.26 9.72 -4.56
CA VAL A 12 -0.36 10.84 -4.25
C VAL A 12 -1.19 12.07 -3.94
N LEU A 13 -0.92 12.68 -2.79
CA LEU A 13 -1.44 14.00 -2.46
C LEU A 13 -0.50 15.04 -3.09
N THR A 14 -1.02 15.81 -4.05
CA THR A 14 -0.28 16.88 -4.71
C THR A 14 -0.25 18.13 -3.84
N LEU A 15 0.65 19.07 -4.17
CA LEU A 15 0.74 20.35 -3.48
C LEU A 15 -0.54 21.19 -3.62
N ASP A 16 -1.29 20.97 -4.69
CA ASP A 16 -2.58 21.64 -4.95
C ASP A 16 -3.74 21.03 -4.13
N GLY A 17 -3.45 20.07 -3.24
CA GLY A 17 -4.43 19.42 -2.37
C GLY A 17 -5.26 18.32 -3.06
N GLN A 18 -4.98 18.01 -4.32
CA GLN A 18 -5.65 16.92 -5.05
C GLN A 18 -5.04 15.57 -4.70
N LEU A 19 -5.90 14.57 -4.52
CA LEU A 19 -5.47 13.19 -4.37
C LEU A 19 -5.61 12.47 -5.70
N LYS A 20 -4.49 12.00 -6.25
CA LYS A 20 -4.44 11.26 -7.51
C LYS A 20 -4.16 9.79 -7.24
N TYR A 21 -5.06 8.94 -7.69
CA TYR A 21 -4.96 7.48 -7.61
C TYR A 21 -4.39 6.90 -8.90
N VAL A 22 -3.62 5.83 -8.76
CA VAL A 22 -3.09 5.02 -9.85
C VAL A 22 -3.22 3.55 -9.50
N TRP A 23 -3.66 2.72 -10.44
CA TRP A 23 -3.72 1.27 -10.29
C TRP A 23 -3.55 0.55 -11.63
N ASN A 24 -3.59 -0.79 -11.63
CA ASN A 24 -3.35 -1.61 -12.82
C ASN A 24 -1.98 -1.36 -13.47
N PHE A 25 -0.92 -1.37 -12.65
CA PHE A 25 0.46 -1.07 -13.02
C PHE A 25 1.07 -2.02 -14.06
N SER A 26 0.52 -3.24 -14.20
CA SER A 26 0.93 -4.18 -15.25
C SER A 26 0.49 -3.75 -16.65
N GLN A 27 -0.49 -2.84 -16.79
CA GLN A 27 -0.87 -2.29 -18.10
C GLN A 27 0.20 -1.35 -18.64
N THR A 28 0.27 -1.15 -19.97
CA THR A 28 1.20 -0.20 -20.60
C THR A 28 0.97 1.22 -20.09
N LYS A 29 -0.30 1.62 -19.97
CA LYS A 29 -0.74 2.87 -19.35
C LYS A 29 -1.61 2.53 -18.13
N PRO A 30 -1.14 2.76 -16.90
CA PRO A 30 -1.92 2.51 -15.70
C PRO A 30 -3.19 3.38 -15.66
N ASP A 31 -4.23 2.87 -15.01
CA ASP A 31 -5.46 3.62 -14.80
C ASP A 31 -5.25 4.70 -13.74
N THR A 32 -5.92 5.84 -13.92
CA THR A 32 -5.79 6.99 -13.01
C THR A 32 -7.14 7.58 -12.63
N ARG A 33 -7.26 8.09 -11.41
CA ARG A 33 -8.43 8.87 -10.94
C ARG A 33 -7.94 10.04 -10.11
N SER A 34 -8.55 11.21 -10.25
CA SER A 34 -8.24 12.36 -9.41
C SER A 34 -9.47 12.77 -8.61
N VAL A 35 -9.27 13.17 -7.36
CA VAL A 35 -10.30 13.76 -6.50
C VAL A 35 -9.76 15.03 -5.85
N ASN A 36 -10.65 15.98 -5.58
CA ASN A 36 -10.29 17.28 -5.02
C ASN A 36 -9.96 17.23 -3.52
N THR A 37 -10.28 16.12 -2.84
CA THR A 37 -9.99 15.94 -1.42
C THR A 37 -9.78 14.46 -1.10
N GLY A 38 -8.86 14.19 -0.17
CA GLY A 38 -8.67 12.84 0.40
C GLY A 38 -9.60 12.51 1.56
N LYS A 39 -10.50 13.43 1.97
CA LYS A 39 -11.36 13.25 3.16
C LYS A 39 -12.27 12.02 3.12
N ASP A 40 -12.67 11.61 1.93
CA ASP A 40 -13.57 10.46 1.74
C ASP A 40 -12.82 9.12 1.68
N GLU A 41 -11.49 9.16 1.68
CA GLU A 41 -10.66 7.96 1.66
C GLU A 41 -10.53 7.37 3.07
N LYS A 42 -11.21 6.26 3.31
CA LYS A 42 -11.29 5.57 4.60
C LYS A 42 -10.53 4.25 4.64
N ARG A 43 -9.95 3.82 3.52
CA ARG A 43 -9.23 2.54 3.46
C ARG A 43 -7.96 2.59 4.29
N LEU A 44 -7.56 1.43 4.80
CA LEU A 44 -6.21 1.25 5.32
C LEU A 44 -5.19 1.73 4.28
N TYR A 45 -4.29 2.60 4.73
CA TYR A 45 -3.18 3.05 3.92
C TYR A 45 -1.84 2.83 4.61
N MET A 46 -0.83 2.56 3.79
CA MET A 46 0.57 2.59 4.22
C MET A 46 1.30 3.69 3.48
N THR A 47 2.30 4.27 4.12
CA THR A 47 3.18 5.27 3.51
C THR A 47 4.63 4.98 3.88
N TRP A 48 5.55 5.48 3.07
CA TRP A 48 6.97 5.36 3.36
C TRP A 48 7.38 6.35 4.45
N GLN A 49 7.94 5.84 5.54
CA GLN A 49 8.57 6.69 6.58
C GLN A 49 10.02 7.08 6.25
N GLY A 50 10.57 6.60 5.12
CA GLY A 50 11.92 6.90 4.67
C GLY A 50 12.50 5.83 3.74
N GLY A 51 13.73 6.06 3.27
CA GLY A 51 14.49 5.13 2.43
C GLY A 51 14.23 5.22 0.92
N GLY A 52 14.99 4.44 0.14
CA GLY A 52 15.00 4.51 -1.33
C GLY A 52 13.80 3.88 -2.05
N ARG A 53 12.89 3.22 -1.33
CA ARG A 53 11.75 2.49 -1.93
C ARG A 53 10.72 3.44 -2.57
N LYS A 54 10.61 4.67 -2.06
CA LYS A 54 9.78 5.73 -2.67
C LYS A 54 10.13 5.96 -4.15
N ALA A 55 11.41 5.84 -4.54
CA ALA A 55 11.83 6.07 -5.91
C ALA A 55 11.23 5.07 -6.91
N ALA A 56 10.98 3.82 -6.48
CA ALA A 56 10.31 2.83 -7.31
C ALA A 56 8.86 3.22 -7.58
N ASP A 57 8.15 3.69 -6.56
CA ASP A 57 6.76 4.11 -6.69
C ASP A 57 6.64 5.39 -7.53
N VAL A 58 7.57 6.33 -7.39
CA VAL A 58 7.62 7.53 -8.25
C VAL A 58 7.69 7.13 -9.73
N LYS A 59 8.47 6.11 -10.09
CA LYS A 59 8.52 5.60 -11.47
C LYS A 59 7.17 5.04 -11.93
N LEU A 60 6.43 4.38 -11.04
CA LEU A 60 5.09 3.88 -11.35
C LEU A 60 4.09 5.02 -11.60
N PHE A 61 4.16 6.11 -10.83
CA PHE A 61 3.37 7.32 -11.09
C PHE A 61 3.76 8.02 -12.39
N GLN A 62 5.07 8.11 -12.68
CA GLN A 62 5.57 8.68 -13.94
C GLN A 62 5.07 7.91 -15.16
N LYS A 63 4.99 6.57 -15.07
CA LYS A 63 4.37 5.73 -16.12
C LYS A 63 2.91 6.09 -16.38
N ALA A 64 2.20 6.56 -15.35
CA ALA A 64 0.83 7.06 -15.45
C ALA A 64 0.74 8.56 -15.82
N GLY A 65 1.86 9.22 -16.09
CA GLY A 65 1.92 10.64 -16.42
C GLY A 65 1.72 11.58 -15.22
N ILE A 66 1.92 11.09 -13.99
CA ILE A 66 1.74 11.87 -12.75
C ILE A 66 3.10 12.09 -12.09
N ASP A 67 3.39 13.35 -11.74
CA ASP A 67 4.56 13.66 -10.91
C ASP A 67 4.23 13.45 -9.41
N ALA A 68 4.85 12.42 -8.83
CA ALA A 68 4.74 12.09 -7.41
C ALA A 68 6.04 12.36 -6.62
N SER A 69 7.03 13.01 -7.22
CA SER A 69 8.36 13.22 -6.62
C SER A 69 8.29 13.98 -5.29
N ARG A 70 7.49 15.05 -5.27
CA ARG A 70 7.33 15.96 -4.11
C ARG A 70 6.13 15.64 -3.22
N GLY A 71 5.27 14.70 -3.64
CA GLY A 71 4.08 14.31 -2.89
C GLY A 71 4.33 13.22 -1.86
N THR A 72 3.37 13.04 -0.96
CA THR A 72 3.29 11.86 -0.10
C THR A 72 2.59 10.75 -0.87
N ILE A 73 3.24 9.60 -0.96
CA ILE A 73 2.70 8.41 -1.61
C ILE A 73 1.99 7.55 -0.56
N PHE A 74 0.78 7.13 -0.90
CA PHE A 74 -0.08 6.27 -0.10
C PHE A 74 -0.30 4.97 -0.86
N HIS A 75 -0.27 3.84 -0.17
CA HIS A 75 -0.71 2.55 -0.68
C HIS A 75 -2.04 2.23 -0.04
N PHE A 76 -3.12 2.29 -0.81
CA PHE A 76 -4.46 1.97 -0.36
C PHE A 76 -4.75 0.49 -0.57
N TYR A 77 -5.11 -0.18 0.52
CA TYR A 77 -5.45 -1.59 0.53
C TYR A 77 -6.97 -1.75 0.46
N PRO A 78 -7.49 -2.66 -0.39
CA PRO A 78 -8.91 -2.96 -0.38
C PRO A 78 -9.31 -3.72 0.90
N ALA A 79 -10.58 -3.65 1.29
CA ALA A 79 -11.08 -4.17 2.56
C ALA A 79 -10.78 -5.67 2.77
N ASN A 80 -10.82 -6.47 1.70
CA ASN A 80 -10.49 -7.89 1.78
C ASN A 80 -9.01 -8.14 2.12
N VAL A 81 -8.09 -7.31 1.60
CA VAL A 81 -6.66 -7.41 1.92
C VAL A 81 -6.39 -6.88 3.32
N GLU A 82 -7.05 -5.80 3.74
CA GLU A 82 -6.99 -5.31 5.12
C GLU A 82 -7.40 -6.40 6.13
N GLN A 83 -8.52 -7.08 5.90
CA GLN A 83 -8.97 -8.21 6.72
C GLN A 83 -7.94 -9.35 6.73
N GLN A 84 -7.35 -9.69 5.58
CA GLN A 84 -6.31 -10.71 5.48
C GLN A 84 -5.06 -10.32 6.31
N LEU A 85 -4.61 -9.07 6.22
CA LEU A 85 -3.46 -8.58 6.99
C LEU A 85 -3.73 -8.62 8.49
N ALA A 86 -4.94 -8.24 8.93
CA ALA A 86 -5.35 -8.31 10.33
C ALA A 86 -5.37 -9.77 10.85
N GLN A 87 -5.90 -10.71 10.06
CA GLN A 87 -5.90 -12.13 10.41
C GLN A 87 -4.48 -12.70 10.53
N LEU A 88 -3.59 -12.33 9.61
CA LEU A 88 -2.19 -12.75 9.64
C LEU A 88 -1.43 -12.14 10.82
N GLU A 89 -1.71 -10.89 11.17
CA GLU A 89 -1.14 -10.20 12.33
C GLU A 89 -1.52 -10.91 13.63
N LEU A 90 -2.80 -11.20 13.83
CA LEU A 90 -3.29 -11.92 15.00
C LEU A 90 -2.74 -13.36 15.03
N GLY A 91 -2.78 -14.06 13.90
CA GLY A 91 -2.38 -15.46 13.81
C GLY A 91 -0.89 -15.75 13.97
N TYR A 92 -0.02 -14.73 13.90
CA TYR A 92 1.43 -14.94 13.98
C TYR A 92 1.89 -15.45 15.36
N ARG A 93 1.43 -14.80 16.44
CA ARG A 93 1.76 -15.17 17.83
C ARG A 93 0.56 -15.14 18.78
N ASN A 94 -0.62 -14.76 18.28
CA ASN A 94 -1.86 -14.65 19.06
C ASN A 94 -1.76 -13.74 20.29
N GLU A 95 -0.88 -12.74 20.21
CA GLU A 95 -0.74 -11.69 21.23
C GLU A 95 -1.87 -10.65 21.09
N PRO A 96 -2.28 -9.98 22.18
CA PRO A 96 -3.25 -8.89 22.10
C PRO A 96 -2.74 -7.78 21.17
N VAL A 97 -3.62 -7.28 20.29
CA VAL A 97 -3.26 -6.28 19.26
C VAL A 97 -2.67 -5.01 19.89
N GLU A 98 -3.11 -4.66 21.11
CA GLU A 98 -2.63 -3.50 21.85
C GLU A 98 -1.15 -3.60 22.25
N GLN A 99 -0.61 -4.83 22.34
CA GLN A 99 0.80 -5.07 22.64
C GLN A 99 1.66 -5.05 21.38
N ILE A 100 1.06 -5.17 20.19
CA ILE A 100 1.79 -5.19 18.92
C ILE A 100 2.17 -3.76 18.52
N ARG A 101 3.47 -3.51 18.47
CA ARG A 101 4.03 -2.22 18.05
C ARG A 101 4.18 -2.08 16.54
N ARG A 102 4.66 -3.15 15.88
CA ARG A 102 4.84 -3.19 14.41
C ARG A 102 4.79 -4.62 13.91
N THR A 103 4.14 -4.81 12.77
CA THR A 103 4.14 -6.06 12.01
C THR A 103 4.80 -5.86 10.66
N TYR A 104 5.68 -6.80 10.30
CA TYR A 104 6.42 -6.78 9.04
C TYR A 104 5.85 -7.85 8.12
N PHE A 105 5.08 -7.40 7.14
CA PHE A 105 4.53 -8.23 6.07
C PHE A 105 5.51 -8.29 4.90
N VAL A 106 5.65 -9.48 4.32
CA VAL A 106 6.37 -9.71 3.07
C VAL A 106 5.43 -10.38 2.10
N VAL A 107 5.53 -9.98 0.83
CA VAL A 107 4.82 -10.65 -0.27
C VAL A 107 5.70 -11.79 -0.77
N GLN A 108 5.13 -13.00 -0.82
CA GLN A 108 5.76 -14.17 -1.42
C GLN A 108 4.97 -14.58 -2.67
N SER A 109 5.68 -15.06 -3.69
CA SER A 109 5.06 -15.71 -4.86
C SER A 109 4.64 -17.13 -4.49
N GLU A 110 3.46 -17.53 -4.95
CA GLU A 110 2.97 -18.91 -4.94
C GLU A 110 2.63 -19.35 -6.36
N ASP A 111 2.41 -20.65 -6.55
CA ASP A 111 2.14 -21.26 -7.86
C ASP A 111 1.05 -20.51 -8.65
N ASP A 112 -0.02 -20.08 -7.97
CA ASP A 112 -1.15 -19.36 -8.56
C ASP A 112 -1.29 -17.89 -8.12
N GLY A 113 -0.22 -17.26 -7.62
CA GLY A 113 -0.28 -15.83 -7.33
C GLY A 113 0.69 -15.32 -6.27
N TYR A 114 0.15 -14.58 -5.31
CA TYR A 114 0.93 -13.95 -4.25
C TYR A 114 0.20 -14.01 -2.93
N LYS A 115 0.94 -14.18 -1.84
CA LYS A 115 0.42 -14.12 -0.47
C LYS A 115 1.20 -13.16 0.40
N PHE A 116 0.53 -12.61 1.40
CA PHE A 116 1.20 -11.94 2.50
C PHE A 116 1.62 -12.94 3.56
N VAL A 117 2.81 -12.75 4.11
CA VAL A 117 3.33 -13.53 5.24
C VAL A 117 3.92 -12.57 6.26
N VAL A 118 3.59 -12.78 7.54
CA VAL A 118 4.24 -12.06 8.64
C VAL A 118 5.59 -12.68 8.90
N THR A 119 6.65 -11.88 8.77
CA THR A 119 8.03 -12.34 8.98
C THR A 119 8.57 -11.92 10.34
N ARG A 120 8.02 -10.85 10.91
CA ARG A 120 8.47 -10.29 12.18
C ARG A 120 7.36 -9.45 12.82
N GLN A 121 7.26 -9.52 14.14
CA GLN A 121 6.50 -8.58 14.96
C GLN A 121 7.40 -7.98 16.05
N THR A 122 7.13 -6.74 16.41
CA THR A 122 7.73 -6.07 17.58
C THR A 122 6.62 -5.64 18.51
N TYR A 123 6.91 -5.60 19.80
CA TYR A 123 5.91 -5.38 20.84
C TYR A 123 6.28 -4.16 21.70
N PHE A 124 5.28 -3.54 22.31
CA PHE A 124 5.49 -2.61 23.41
C PHE A 124 5.95 -3.45 24.61
N ARG A 125 7.16 -3.16 25.11
CA ARG A 125 7.70 -3.81 26.32
C ARG A 125 6.98 -3.30 27.56
#